data_AF-A0A7G8P6D3-F1
#
_entry.id   AF-A0A7G8P6D3-F1
#
_cell.length_a   1.000
_cell.length_b   1.000
_cell.length_c   1.000
_cell.angle_alpha   90.00
_cell.angle_beta   90.00
_cell.angle_gamma   90.00
#
_symmetry.space_group_name_H-M   'P 1'
#
loop_
_entity.id
_entity.type
_entity.pdbx_description
1 polymer ?
#
loop_
_entity_poly.entity_id
_entity_poly.type
_entity_poly.pdbx_seq_one_letter_code
_entity_poly.pdbx_strand_id
1 'polypeptide(L)'
;MIATNARLADMNSEANRQRASQAGRQQAVLARLALAALHAQRPTAHRDRWIRALQHRISNPDGALAELGQTMTPPLTKHAYAAVLRRALRGGGMTADNGHSHDEGESACSSD
;
A
#
# COMPACT_ATOMS: atom_id res chain seq x y z
N MET A 1 7.88 -26.05 -31.34
CA MET A 1 7.10 -25.97 -30.09
C MET A 1 7.53 -24.76 -29.26
N ILE A 2 7.12 -23.54 -29.62
CA ILE A 2 7.50 -22.28 -28.91
C ILE A 2 6.26 -21.47 -28.46
N ALA A 3 5.07 -21.74 -29.02
CA ALA A 3 3.85 -20.97 -28.75
C ALA A 3 3.30 -21.11 -27.32
N THR A 4 3.56 -22.22 -26.64
CA THR A 4 2.99 -22.50 -25.31
C THR A 4 3.59 -21.63 -24.21
N ASN A 5 4.88 -21.29 -24.30
CA ASN A 5 5.60 -20.54 -23.27
C ASN A 5 5.22 -19.05 -23.26
N ALA A 6 5.00 -18.45 -24.44
CA ALA A 6 4.59 -17.05 -24.55
C ALA A 6 3.19 -16.84 -23.96
N ARG A 7 2.24 -17.72 -24.28
CA ARG A 7 0.86 -17.65 -23.77
C ARG A 7 0.79 -17.77 -22.25
N LEU A 8 1.61 -18.64 -21.65
CA LEU A 8 1.70 -18.77 -20.19
C LEU A 8 2.31 -17.52 -19.53
N ALA A 9 3.33 -16.92 -20.14
CA ALA A 9 3.91 -15.67 -19.65
C ALA A 9 2.90 -14.51 -19.70
N ASP A 10 2.14 -14.41 -20.79
CA ASP A 10 1.10 -13.39 -20.95
C ASP A 10 -0.03 -13.56 -19.93
N MET A 11 -0.53 -14.79 -19.74
CA MET A 11 -1.56 -15.10 -18.72
C MET A 11 -1.09 -14.77 -17.30
N ASN A 12 0.15 -15.10 -16.96
CA ASN A 12 0.73 -14.78 -15.66
C ASN A 12 0.86 -13.26 -15.45
N SER A 13 1.23 -12.53 -16.50
CA SER A 13 1.31 -11.06 -16.45
C SER A 13 -0.06 -10.41 -16.21
N GLU A 14 -1.10 -10.95 -16.84
CA GLU A 14 -2.47 -10.45 -16.70
C GLU A 14 -3.05 -10.77 -15.32
N ALA A 15 -2.88 -12.00 -14.83
CA ALA A 15 -3.29 -12.38 -13.47
C ALA A 15 -2.55 -11.55 -12.40
N ASN A 16 -1.28 -11.22 -12.62
CA ASN A 16 -0.52 -10.36 -11.71
C ASN A 16 -1.04 -8.91 -11.73
N ARG A 17 -1.38 -8.36 -12.92
CA ARG A 17 -2.00 -7.03 -13.04
C ARG A 17 -3.36 -6.98 -12.35
N GLN A 18 -4.19 -8.00 -12.51
CA GLN A 18 -5.49 -8.09 -11.85
C GLN A 18 -5.35 -8.12 -10.33
N ARG A 19 -4.46 -8.95 -9.78
CA ARG A 19 -4.17 -8.98 -8.33
C ARG A 19 -3.65 -7.63 -7.82
N ALA A 20 -2.77 -6.99 -8.58
CA ALA A 20 -2.24 -5.67 -8.22
C ALA A 20 -3.34 -4.58 -8.21
N SER A 21 -4.24 -4.58 -9.20
CA SER A 21 -5.40 -3.66 -9.24
C SER A 21 -6.35 -3.91 -8.07
N GLN A 22 -6.68 -5.18 -7.77
CA GLN A 22 -7.55 -5.51 -6.64
C GLN A 22 -6.95 -5.06 -5.29
N ALA A 23 -5.68 -5.41 -5.03
CA ALA A 23 -4.95 -4.93 -3.85
C ALA A 23 -4.92 -3.39 -3.82
N GLY A 24 -4.79 -2.79 -4.99
CA GLY A 24 -4.81 -1.36 -5.18
C GLY A 24 -6.11 -0.66 -4.78
N ARG A 25 -7.25 -1.25 -5.14
CA ARG A 25 -8.60 -0.79 -4.77
C ARG A 25 -8.85 -0.97 -3.28
N GLN A 26 -8.43 -2.09 -2.69
CA GLN A 26 -8.48 -2.31 -1.24
C GLN A 26 -7.69 -1.24 -0.50
N GLN A 27 -6.47 -0.93 -0.96
CA GLN A 27 -5.67 0.16 -0.42
C GLN A 27 -6.37 1.53 -0.55
N ALA A 28 -7.10 1.79 -1.63
CA ALA A 28 -7.86 3.02 -1.80
C ALA A 28 -9.02 3.13 -0.80
N VAL A 29 -9.68 2.02 -0.47
CA VAL A 29 -10.72 1.98 0.58
C VAL A 29 -10.11 2.30 1.94
N LEU A 30 -9.04 1.60 2.33
CA LEU A 30 -8.32 1.87 3.58
C LEU A 30 -7.78 3.30 3.63
N ALA A 31 -7.33 3.84 2.49
CA ALA A 31 -6.80 5.19 2.41
C ALA A 31 -7.86 6.25 2.72
N ARG A 32 -9.13 6.03 2.36
CA ARG A 32 -10.23 6.96 2.72
C ARG A 32 -10.43 7.01 4.23
N LEU A 33 -10.39 5.84 4.90
CA LEU A 33 -10.53 5.74 6.35
C LEU A 33 -9.33 6.38 7.07
N ALA A 34 -8.11 6.07 6.62
CA ALA A 34 -6.88 6.65 7.16
C ALA A 34 -6.85 8.18 6.98
N LEU A 35 -7.31 8.68 5.83
CA LEU A 35 -7.37 10.11 5.55
C LEU A 35 -8.27 10.83 6.56
N ALA A 36 -9.48 10.33 6.81
CA ALA A 36 -10.39 10.90 7.80
C ALA A 36 -9.76 10.93 9.21
N ALA A 37 -9.11 9.82 9.61
CA ALA A 37 -8.42 9.74 10.90
C ALA A 37 -7.23 10.73 11.00
N LEU A 38 -6.50 10.97 9.92
CA LEU A 38 -5.39 11.93 9.91
C LEU A 38 -5.87 13.39 9.97
N HIS A 39 -7.00 13.72 9.36
CA HIS A 39 -7.59 15.06 9.43
C HIS A 39 -8.07 15.43 10.83
N ALA A 40 -8.41 14.45 11.67
CA ALA A 40 -8.78 14.67 13.07
C ALA A 40 -7.56 14.95 13.99
N GLN A 41 -6.34 14.73 13.50
CA GLN A 41 -5.10 14.90 14.26
C GLN A 41 -4.47 16.28 13.99
N ARG A 42 -3.56 16.72 14.89
CA ARG A 42 -2.86 18.00 14.70
C ARG A 42 -2.03 18.02 13.40
N PRO A 43 -1.97 19.13 12.65
CA PRO A 43 -1.15 19.22 11.44
C PRO A 43 0.35 19.02 11.74
N THR A 44 1.05 18.27 10.88
CA THR A 44 2.52 18.18 10.87
C THR A 44 3.01 18.00 9.44
N ALA A 45 4.22 18.47 9.12
CA ALA A 45 4.79 18.37 7.77
C ALA A 45 4.84 16.92 7.23
N HIS A 46 5.06 15.94 8.12
CA HIS A 46 5.03 14.53 7.75
C HIS A 46 3.60 14.04 7.42
N ARG A 47 2.58 14.51 8.15
CA ARG A 47 1.18 14.19 7.88
C ARG A 47 0.71 14.78 6.56
N ASP A 48 1.13 15.98 6.19
CA ASP A 48 0.77 16.56 4.89
C ASP A 48 1.27 15.69 3.73
N ARG A 49 2.49 15.15 3.85
CA ARG A 49 3.02 14.20 2.88
C ARG A 49 2.22 12.89 2.83
N TRP A 50 1.75 12.40 3.97
CA TRP A 50 0.91 11.22 4.06
C TRP A 50 -0.48 11.44 3.44
N ILE A 51 -1.12 12.56 3.77
CA ILE A 51 -2.41 12.99 3.20
C ILE A 51 -2.32 13.04 1.68
N ARG A 52 -1.28 13.67 1.12
CA ARG A 52 -1.06 13.71 -0.34
C ARG A 52 -0.92 12.31 -0.94
N ALA A 53 -0.15 11.42 -0.31
CA ALA A 53 0.02 10.05 -0.80
C ALA A 53 -1.28 9.23 -0.76
N LEU A 54 -2.11 9.41 0.29
CA LEU A 54 -3.42 8.77 0.43
C LEU A 54 -4.40 9.29 -0.61
N GLN A 55 -4.53 10.62 -0.76
CA GLN A 55 -5.35 11.24 -1.80
C GLN A 55 -4.94 10.75 -3.19
N HIS A 56 -3.63 10.69 -3.45
CA HIS A 56 -3.10 10.20 -4.71
C HIS A 56 -3.47 8.74 -5.00
N ARG A 57 -3.45 7.87 -3.97
CA ARG A 57 -3.91 6.47 -4.09
C ARG A 57 -5.42 6.38 -4.32
N ILE A 58 -6.20 7.21 -3.63
CA ILE A 58 -7.67 7.25 -3.76
C ILE A 58 -8.09 7.67 -5.17
N SER A 59 -7.41 8.67 -5.75
CA SER A 59 -7.69 9.15 -7.11
C SER A 59 -7.23 8.18 -8.19
N ASN A 60 -6.22 7.35 -7.91
CA ASN A 60 -5.63 6.41 -8.87
C ASN A 60 -5.58 4.98 -8.31
N PRO A 61 -6.74 4.34 -8.07
CA PRO A 61 -6.82 3.05 -7.38
C PRO A 61 -6.34 1.86 -8.23
N ASP A 62 -6.20 2.04 -9.54
CA ASP A 62 -5.71 1.00 -10.47
C ASP A 62 -4.25 1.24 -10.91
N GLY A 63 -3.67 2.38 -10.54
CA GLY A 63 -2.31 2.75 -10.93
C GLY A 63 -1.24 1.88 -10.26
N ALA A 64 -0.18 1.56 -11.00
CA ALA A 64 0.97 0.84 -10.49
C ALA A 64 1.76 1.72 -9.51
N LEU A 65 2.29 1.14 -8.42
CA LEU A 65 3.02 1.90 -7.40
C LEU A 65 4.24 2.68 -7.96
N ALA A 66 4.84 2.19 -9.06
CA ALA A 66 5.94 2.87 -9.72
C ALA A 66 5.47 4.14 -10.44
N GLU A 67 4.39 4.04 -11.22
CA GLU A 67 3.77 5.17 -11.92
C GLU A 67 3.29 6.21 -10.91
N LEU A 68 2.62 5.75 -9.84
CA LEU A 68 2.14 6.65 -8.80
C LEU A 68 3.27 7.36 -8.04
N GLY A 69 4.41 6.72 -7.88
CA GLY A 69 5.59 7.35 -7.31
C GLY A 69 6.13 8.45 -8.21
N GLN A 70 6.18 8.23 -9.52
CA GLN A 70 6.72 9.19 -10.49
C GLN A 70 5.84 10.45 -10.62
N THR A 71 4.53 10.33 -10.45
CA THR A 71 3.59 11.48 -10.53
C THR A 71 3.51 12.30 -9.25
N MET A 72 4.18 11.87 -8.17
CA MET A 72 4.29 12.67 -6.95
C MET A 72 5.29 13.83 -7.13
N THR A 73 5.16 14.87 -6.30
CA THR A 73 6.12 15.99 -6.25
C THR A 73 6.71 16.10 -4.84
N PRO A 74 8.03 15.86 -4.66
CA PRO A 74 8.99 15.37 -5.65
C PRO A 74 8.71 13.91 -6.09
N PRO A 75 9.20 13.49 -7.28
CA PRO A 75 9.04 12.11 -7.75
C PRO A 75 9.68 11.11 -6.78
N LEU A 76 9.00 9.98 -6.58
CA LEU A 76 9.42 8.90 -5.69
C LEU A 76 9.60 7.61 -6.47
N THR A 77 10.57 6.80 -6.05
CA THR A 77 10.66 5.41 -6.51
C THR A 77 9.46 4.60 -6.02
N LYS A 78 9.15 3.48 -6.68
CA LYS A 78 8.12 2.52 -6.25
C LYS A 78 8.24 2.19 -4.75
N HIS A 79 9.45 1.91 -4.27
CA HIS A 79 9.69 1.52 -2.89
C HIS A 79 9.48 2.69 -1.92
N ALA A 80 9.93 3.90 -2.29
CA ALA A 80 9.72 5.10 -1.48
C ALA A 80 8.23 5.44 -1.38
N TYR A 81 7.49 5.41 -2.49
CA TYR A 81 6.04 5.60 -2.49
C TYR A 81 5.33 4.55 -1.63
N ALA A 82 5.66 3.27 -1.79
CA ALA A 82 5.07 2.19 -1.00
C ALA A 82 5.37 2.34 0.51
N ALA A 83 6.58 2.77 0.87
CA ALA A 83 6.94 3.02 2.26
C ALA A 83 6.15 4.20 2.86
N VAL A 84 5.98 5.29 2.10
CA VAL A 84 5.14 6.43 2.52
C VAL A 84 3.69 5.99 2.69
N LEU A 85 3.12 5.25 1.73
CA LEU A 85 1.74 4.78 1.79
C LEU A 85 1.51 3.87 3.01
N ARG A 86 2.42 2.92 3.29
CA ARG A 86 2.33 2.07 4.50
C ARG A 86 2.43 2.87 5.81
N ARG A 87 3.24 3.93 5.84
CA ARG A 87 3.34 4.82 7.02
C ARG A 87 2.08 5.66 7.17
N ALA A 88 1.53 6.16 6.06
CA ALA A 88 0.30 6.94 6.05
C ALA A 88 -0.90 6.14 6.55
N LEU A 89 -1.06 4.90 6.07
CA LEU A 89 -2.10 3.98 6.54
C LEU A 89 -1.96 3.71 8.04
N ARG A 90 -0.75 3.38 8.51
CA ARG A 90 -0.48 3.19 9.95
C ARG A 90 -0.73 4.45 10.79
N GLY A 91 -0.37 5.63 10.28
CA GLY A 91 -0.64 6.91 10.94
C GLY A 91 -2.14 7.24 11.05
N GLY A 92 -2.96 6.66 10.17
CA GLY A 92 -4.42 6.69 10.26
C GLY A 92 -5.04 5.49 10.98
N GLY A 93 -4.25 4.64 11.64
CA GLY A 93 -4.72 3.46 12.37
C GLY A 93 -5.08 2.27 11.48
N MET A 94 -4.81 2.32 10.18
CA MET A 94 -5.09 1.23 9.24
C MET A 94 -3.85 0.35 9.09
N THR A 95 -3.94 -0.89 9.54
CA THR A 95 -2.97 -1.92 9.19
C THR A 95 -3.31 -2.46 7.80
N ALA A 96 -2.48 -2.13 6.81
CA ALA A 96 -2.42 -2.93 5.60
C ALA A 96 -1.66 -4.21 5.96
N ASP A 97 -2.34 -5.12 6.67
CA ASP A 97 -1.80 -6.44 6.94
C ASP A 97 -1.76 -7.22 5.62
N ASN A 98 -0.64 -7.09 4.92
CA ASN A 98 -0.25 -8.03 3.90
C ASN A 98 0.63 -9.08 4.58
N GLY A 99 -0.01 -10.01 5.29
CA GLY A 99 0.53 -11.32 5.64
C GLY A 99 1.97 -11.33 6.13
N HIS A 100 2.21 -10.83 7.34
CA HIS A 100 3.24 -11.40 8.18
C HIS A 100 2.72 -11.51 9.61
N SER A 101 1.76 -12.42 9.79
CA SER A 101 1.54 -13.09 11.05
C SER A 101 2.83 -13.83 11.41
N HIS A 102 3.75 -13.13 12.07
CA HIS A 102 4.66 -13.76 13.01
C HIS A 102 3.92 -13.72 14.35
N ASP A 103 2.98 -14.66 14.45
CA ASP A 103 2.38 -15.08 15.70
C ASP A 103 3.44 -15.98 16.35
N GLU A 104 4.25 -15.41 17.25
CA GLU A 104 5.01 -16.21 18.21
C GLU A 104 4.97 -15.51 19.56
N GLY A 105 4.13 -16.06 20.43
CA GLY A 105 4.63 -16.54 21.71
C GLY A 105 4.62 -15.52 22.84
N GLU A 106 3.42 -15.11 23.22
CA GLU A 106 3.13 -14.93 24.63
C GLU A 106 3.46 -16.24 25.36
N SER A 107 4.60 -16.29 26.03
CA SER A 107 4.89 -17.29 27.05
C SER A 107 5.50 -16.56 28.23
N ALA A 108 4.61 -16.09 29.08
CA ALA A 108 4.92 -15.68 30.44
C ALA A 108 5.51 -16.89 31.19
N CYS A 109 6.82 -16.92 31.35
CA CYS A 109 7.45 -17.69 32.41
C CYS A 109 7.53 -16.81 33.66
N SER A 110 6.43 -16.79 34.41
CA SER A 110 6.51 -16.75 35.88
C SER A 110 7.24 -17.99 36.35
N SER A 111 8.27 -17.84 37.16
CA SER A 111 8.58 -18.75 38.27
C SER A 111 9.55 -18.04 39.23
N ASP A 112 9.19 -18.11 40.51
CA ASP A 112 9.92 -17.72 41.71
C ASP A 112 11.37 -18.21 41.78
#